data_AF-A0A958BF15-F1
#
_entry.id   AF-A0A958BF15-F1
#
_cell.length_a   1.000
_cell.length_b   1.000
_cell.length_c   1.000
_cell.angle_alpha   90.00
_cell.angle_beta   90.00
_cell.angle_gamma   90.00
#
_symmetry.space_group_name_H-M   'P 1'
#
loop_
_entity.id
_entity.type
_entity.pdbx_description
1 polymer ?
#
loop_
_entity_poly.entity_id
_entity_poly.type
_entity_poly.pdbx_seq_one_letter_code
_entity_poly.pdbx_strand_id
1 'polypeptide(L)'
;MTATPEPPSRGTELPEAVDWPTLPELEGREPIDRTRHFRVFTEPEADPDLGRLARRWTPELEPLLAEVSERLGGRLLPKAPVDLVFVTAYTARCPARGLAATYREPPLLLIFVDAATDAIQIRAVLAHEMAHHLSMDAAFVGDGVLTEGIANWAAGRHALAWQGIESWDAAVRGYLSAGSYVSITDDSALRPRPGEACIARRDRIYNIRTAFVGWLIGRVGLERVLAMPALELVLPGADGKTETRRLPDYSAATGFDLAALERLWLRQLRATTPIEAW
;
A
#
# COMPACT_ATOMS: atom_id res chain seq x y z
N MET A 1 -12.49 -1.91 -56.95
CA MET A 1 -12.62 -2.91 -55.89
C MET A 1 -12.22 -2.24 -54.59
N THR A 2 -13.19 -1.90 -53.74
CA THR A 2 -12.97 -1.29 -52.43
C THR A 2 -12.65 -2.40 -51.44
N ALA A 3 -11.45 -2.36 -50.84
CA ALA A 3 -11.03 -3.34 -49.85
C ALA A 3 -11.96 -3.27 -48.62
N THR A 4 -12.50 -4.41 -48.23
CA THR A 4 -13.24 -4.58 -46.99
C THR A 4 -12.31 -4.29 -45.82
N PRO A 5 -12.68 -3.42 -44.85
CA PRO A 5 -11.86 -3.21 -43.66
C PRO A 5 -11.67 -4.53 -42.92
N GLU A 6 -10.44 -4.88 -42.59
CA GLU A 6 -10.19 -6.01 -41.69
C GLU A 6 -10.87 -5.72 -40.34
N PRO A 7 -11.59 -6.70 -39.77
CA PRO A 7 -12.09 -6.57 -38.42
C PRO A 7 -10.89 -6.35 -37.48
N PRO A 8 -11.01 -5.50 -36.46
CA PRO A 8 -9.92 -5.30 -35.50
C PRO A 8 -9.51 -6.66 -34.95
N SER A 9 -8.21 -6.97 -35.01
CA SER A 9 -7.68 -8.16 -34.35
C SER A 9 -8.14 -8.09 -32.90
N ARG A 10 -8.90 -9.10 -32.45
CA ARG A 10 -9.17 -9.28 -31.03
C ARG A 10 -7.80 -9.43 -30.37
N GLY A 11 -7.30 -8.34 -29.78
CA GLY A 11 -6.19 -8.43 -28.84
C GLY A 11 -6.58 -9.44 -27.79
N THR A 12 -5.63 -10.27 -27.38
CA THR A 12 -5.76 -11.17 -26.23
C THR A 12 -6.42 -10.38 -25.11
N GLU A 13 -7.57 -10.82 -24.62
CA GLU A 13 -8.21 -10.21 -23.45
C GLU A 13 -7.14 -10.09 -22.37
N LEU A 14 -6.78 -8.85 -22.05
CA LEU A 14 -5.87 -8.60 -20.95
C LEU A 14 -6.60 -9.02 -19.68
N PRO A 15 -5.95 -9.75 -18.76
CA PRO A 15 -6.56 -10.18 -17.51
C PRO A 15 -7.07 -8.98 -16.70
N GLU A 16 -7.98 -9.25 -15.76
CA GLU A 16 -8.61 -8.24 -14.90
C GLU A 16 -7.60 -7.28 -14.25
N ALA A 17 -8.08 -6.10 -13.89
CA ALA A 17 -7.29 -4.99 -13.35
C ALA A 17 -6.35 -5.41 -12.21
N VAL A 18 -6.83 -6.28 -11.31
CA VAL A 18 -6.07 -6.97 -10.28
C VAL A 18 -6.71 -8.35 -10.11
N ASP A 19 -6.13 -9.37 -10.74
CA ASP A 19 -6.40 -10.76 -10.36
C ASP A 19 -5.54 -11.02 -9.12
N TRP A 20 -6.15 -11.10 -7.94
CA TRP A 20 -5.41 -11.46 -6.73
C TRP A 20 -5.10 -12.95 -6.81
N PRO A 21 -3.81 -13.36 -6.74
CA PRO A 21 -3.49 -14.77 -6.73
C PRO A 21 -4.11 -15.42 -5.49
N THR A 22 -4.50 -16.68 -5.62
CA THR A 22 -4.94 -17.49 -4.49
C THR A 22 -3.91 -17.41 -3.37
N LEU A 23 -4.36 -17.09 -2.15
CA LEU A 23 -3.48 -17.03 -1.00
C LEU A 23 -2.88 -18.43 -0.74
N PRO A 24 -1.58 -18.53 -0.39
CA PRO A 24 -0.97 -19.82 -0.13
C PRO A 24 -1.60 -20.51 1.09
N GLU A 25 -1.83 -21.81 0.94
CA GLU A 25 -2.18 -22.71 2.03
C GLU A 25 -0.90 -23.09 2.79
N LEU A 26 -0.86 -22.74 4.07
CA LEU A 26 0.31 -22.92 4.94
C LEU A 26 0.09 -23.99 6.02
N GLU A 27 -1.13 -24.54 6.10
CA GLU A 27 -1.46 -25.54 7.11
C GLU A 27 -0.62 -26.82 6.92
N GLY A 28 0.03 -27.27 8.00
CA GLY A 28 0.91 -28.44 7.98
C GLY A 28 2.28 -28.22 7.34
N ARG A 29 2.58 -27.03 6.79
CA ARG A 29 3.89 -26.70 6.22
C ARG A 29 4.87 -26.26 7.31
N GLU A 30 6.11 -26.73 7.22
CA GLU A 30 7.20 -26.25 8.07
C GLU A 30 7.83 -24.99 7.45
N PRO A 31 8.02 -23.90 8.22
CA PRO A 31 8.71 -22.73 7.71
C PRO A 31 10.18 -23.06 7.44
N ILE A 32 10.70 -22.52 6.34
CA ILE A 32 12.09 -22.70 5.94
C ILE A 32 13.05 -21.98 6.89
N ASP A 33 12.59 -20.91 7.55
CA ASP A 33 13.34 -20.16 8.54
C ASP A 33 12.41 -19.46 9.55
N ARG A 34 12.97 -18.99 10.67
CA ARG A 34 12.20 -18.37 11.76
C ARG A 34 12.98 -17.22 12.38
N THR A 35 12.26 -16.17 12.75
CA THR A 35 12.74 -15.08 13.61
C THR A 35 11.84 -14.97 14.83
N ARG A 36 11.98 -13.91 15.64
CA ARG A 36 11.11 -13.68 16.79
C ARG A 36 9.68 -13.38 16.33
N HIS A 37 9.53 -12.62 15.26
CA HIS A 37 8.24 -12.12 14.80
C HIS A 37 7.74 -12.78 13.51
N PHE A 38 8.57 -13.54 12.79
CA PHE A 38 8.21 -14.12 11.49
C PHE A 38 8.47 -15.63 11.39
N ARG A 39 7.54 -16.33 10.76
CA ARG A 39 7.76 -17.66 10.17
C ARG A 39 7.89 -17.49 8.67
N VAL A 40 8.99 -17.95 8.08
CA VAL A 40 9.32 -17.67 6.68
C VAL A 40 9.02 -18.88 5.81
N PHE A 41 8.26 -18.67 4.73
CA PHE A 41 7.88 -19.67 3.74
C PHE A 41 8.18 -19.18 2.32
N THR A 42 8.01 -20.07 1.35
CA THR A 42 8.07 -19.75 -0.08
C THR A 42 6.85 -20.29 -0.80
N GLU A 43 6.46 -19.67 -1.90
CA GLU A 43 5.42 -20.20 -2.79
C GLU A 43 5.85 -20.01 -4.25
N PRO A 44 6.12 -21.08 -5.02
CA PRO A 44 6.00 -22.50 -4.66
C PRO A 44 6.96 -22.97 -3.55
N GLU A 45 6.54 -23.97 -2.76
CA GLU A 45 7.35 -24.51 -1.65
C GLU A 45 8.72 -25.05 -2.10
N ALA A 46 8.74 -25.78 -3.22
CA ALA A 46 9.92 -26.48 -3.70
C ALA A 46 10.84 -25.61 -4.59
N ASP A 47 10.64 -24.30 -4.65
CA ASP A 47 11.48 -23.41 -5.45
C ASP A 47 12.82 -23.13 -4.73
N PRO A 48 13.96 -23.65 -5.23
CA PRO A 48 15.25 -23.51 -4.57
C PRO A 48 15.80 -22.08 -4.63
N ASP A 49 15.43 -21.29 -5.64
CA ASP A 49 15.93 -19.93 -5.84
C ASP A 49 15.20 -18.98 -4.89
N LEU A 50 13.89 -19.14 -4.80
CA LEU A 50 13.04 -18.45 -3.85
C LEU A 50 13.42 -18.79 -2.40
N GLY A 51 13.72 -20.07 -2.13
CA GLY A 51 14.22 -20.53 -0.83
C GLY A 51 15.55 -19.88 -0.43
N ARG A 52 16.50 -19.74 -1.36
CA ARG A 52 17.76 -19.03 -1.11
C ARG A 52 17.53 -17.54 -0.87
N LEU A 53 16.65 -16.90 -1.64
CA LEU A 53 16.31 -15.50 -1.47
C LEU A 53 15.67 -15.23 -0.09
N ALA A 54 14.68 -16.04 0.30
CA ALA A 54 13.97 -15.91 1.56
C ALA A 54 14.91 -16.07 2.77
N ARG A 55 15.81 -17.08 2.75
CA ARG A 55 16.84 -17.24 3.79
C ARG A 55 17.81 -16.06 3.85
N ARG A 56 18.20 -15.50 2.69
CA ARG A 56 19.06 -14.31 2.65
C ARG A 56 18.40 -13.09 3.30
N TRP A 57 17.09 -12.96 3.19
CA TRP A 57 16.33 -11.85 3.78
C TRP A 57 15.92 -12.06 5.23
N THR A 58 15.95 -13.29 5.74
CA THR A 58 15.51 -13.59 7.11
C THR A 58 16.25 -12.76 8.18
N PRO A 59 17.59 -12.58 8.12
CA PRO A 59 18.30 -11.73 9.07
C PRO A 59 17.94 -10.23 9.00
N GLU A 60 17.36 -9.77 7.90
CA GLU A 60 16.99 -8.37 7.67
C GLU A 60 15.58 -8.03 8.20
N LEU A 61 14.76 -9.04 8.54
CA LEU A 61 13.36 -8.84 8.90
C LEU A 61 13.20 -8.09 10.23
N GLU A 62 13.95 -8.49 11.26
CA GLU A 62 13.85 -7.89 12.59
C GLU A 62 14.38 -6.45 12.63
N PRO A 63 15.56 -6.12 12.04
CA PRO A 63 15.99 -4.73 11.91
C PRO A 63 14.99 -3.88 11.13
N LEU A 64 14.45 -4.39 10.02
CA LEU A 64 13.48 -3.64 9.22
C LEU A 64 12.17 -3.39 9.99
N LEU A 65 11.65 -4.41 10.68
CA LEU A 65 10.48 -4.27 11.54
C LEU A 65 10.71 -3.21 12.63
N ALA A 66 11.88 -3.21 13.26
CA ALA A 66 12.23 -2.23 14.29
C ALA A 66 12.24 -0.79 13.74
N GLU A 67 12.80 -0.57 12.54
CA GLU A 67 12.80 0.75 11.89
C GLU A 67 11.39 1.24 11.58
N VAL A 68 10.54 0.36 11.03
CA VAL A 68 9.14 0.71 10.71
C VAL A 68 8.34 0.94 12.00
N SER A 69 8.56 0.13 13.03
CA SER A 69 7.97 0.28 14.37
C SER A 69 8.32 1.63 14.99
N GLU A 70 9.61 2.00 15.01
CA GLU A 70 10.08 3.28 15.55
C GLU A 70 9.39 4.46 14.85
N ARG A 71 9.31 4.41 13.51
CA ARG A 71 8.63 5.44 12.73
C ARG A 71 7.14 5.54 13.02
N LEU A 72 6.50 4.43 13.37
CA LEU A 72 5.11 4.36 13.83
C LEU A 72 4.93 4.61 15.34
N GLY A 73 5.93 5.21 16.01
CA GLY A 73 5.84 5.56 17.43
C GLY A 73 6.12 4.38 18.38
N GLY A 74 6.92 3.41 17.95
CA GLY A 74 7.30 2.24 18.75
C GLY A 74 6.20 1.19 18.87
N ARG A 75 5.25 1.17 17.92
CA ARG A 75 4.16 0.19 17.92
C ARG A 75 4.69 -1.23 17.74
N LEU A 76 4.05 -2.18 18.41
CA LEU A 76 4.37 -3.60 18.30
C LEU A 76 3.37 -4.29 17.38
N LEU A 77 3.76 -5.45 16.85
CA LEU A 77 2.84 -6.30 16.11
C LEU A 77 1.71 -6.74 17.05
N PRO A 78 0.42 -6.49 16.70
CA PRO A 78 -0.71 -6.87 17.54
C PRO A 78 -0.88 -8.39 17.59
N LYS A 79 -0.39 -9.09 16.56
CA LYS A 79 -0.41 -10.55 16.44
C LYS A 79 0.94 -11.01 15.89
N ALA A 80 1.56 -11.97 16.57
CA ALA A 80 2.81 -12.58 16.18
C ALA A 80 2.81 -14.07 16.57
N PRO A 81 3.52 -14.94 15.83
CA PRO A 81 4.31 -14.63 14.64
C PRO A 81 3.44 -14.34 13.40
N VAL A 82 3.99 -13.55 12.47
CA VAL A 82 3.43 -13.31 11.12
C VAL A 82 4.04 -14.32 10.14
N ASP A 83 3.19 -14.91 9.31
CA ASP A 83 3.64 -15.77 8.21
C ASP A 83 4.11 -14.90 7.04
N LEU A 84 5.41 -14.86 6.82
CA LEU A 84 6.03 -14.20 5.68
C LEU A 84 6.24 -15.22 4.56
N VAL A 85 5.65 -14.99 3.40
CA VAL A 85 5.82 -15.85 2.23
C VAL A 85 6.47 -15.05 1.10
N PHE A 86 7.62 -15.51 0.63
CA PHE A 86 8.17 -15.08 -0.65
C PHE A 86 7.45 -15.86 -1.75
N VAL A 87 6.75 -15.16 -2.64
CA VAL A 87 5.90 -15.74 -3.68
C VAL A 87 6.47 -15.38 -5.04
N THR A 88 6.45 -16.31 -6.00
CA THR A 88 6.79 -15.98 -7.39
C THR A 88 5.85 -14.90 -7.93
N ALA A 89 6.42 -13.86 -8.56
CA ALA A 89 5.64 -12.82 -9.18
C ALA A 89 4.71 -13.38 -10.27
N TYR A 90 3.51 -12.84 -10.36
CA TYR A 90 2.48 -13.31 -11.28
C TYR A 90 2.19 -12.28 -12.37
N THR A 91 1.66 -12.76 -13.50
CA THR A 91 1.33 -11.89 -14.63
C THR A 91 -0.08 -11.33 -14.46
N ALA A 92 -0.19 -10.00 -14.44
CA ALA A 92 -1.47 -9.29 -14.45
C ALA A 92 -1.28 -7.92 -15.12
N ARG A 93 -2.38 -7.19 -15.38
CA ARG A 93 -2.29 -5.79 -15.86
C ARG A 93 -1.67 -4.87 -14.81
N CYS A 94 -1.89 -5.16 -13.54
CA CYS A 94 -1.44 -4.36 -12.40
C CYS A 94 -1.04 -5.24 -11.21
N PRO A 95 -0.01 -6.11 -11.36
CA PRO A 95 0.33 -7.08 -10.32
C PRO A 95 0.65 -6.38 -9.00
N ALA A 96 0.18 -6.96 -7.90
CA ALA A 96 0.59 -6.58 -6.57
C ALA A 96 2.08 -6.90 -6.38
N ARG A 97 2.74 -6.16 -5.50
CA ARG A 97 4.15 -6.40 -5.15
C ARG A 97 4.28 -6.99 -3.74
N GLY A 98 3.32 -6.70 -2.88
CA GLY A 98 3.11 -7.35 -1.60
C GLY A 98 1.63 -7.39 -1.24
N LEU A 99 1.34 -8.07 -0.13
CA LEU A 99 0.02 -8.08 0.49
C LEU A 99 0.15 -8.36 1.99
N ALA A 100 -0.53 -7.57 2.81
CA ALA A 100 -0.72 -7.81 4.23
C ALA A 100 -2.16 -8.25 4.53
N ALA A 101 -2.35 -9.51 4.92
CA ALA A 101 -3.63 -9.99 5.47
C ALA A 101 -3.55 -9.99 7.00
N THR A 102 -3.77 -8.82 7.59
CA THR A 102 -3.61 -8.56 9.04
C THR A 102 -4.66 -9.23 9.92
N TYR A 103 -5.84 -9.54 9.36
CA TYR A 103 -6.94 -10.21 10.06
C TYR A 103 -6.93 -11.74 9.93
N ARG A 104 -6.03 -12.31 9.13
CA ARG A 104 -5.85 -13.77 9.03
C ARG A 104 -5.28 -14.31 10.35
N GLU A 105 -5.56 -15.57 10.64
CA GLU A 105 -4.93 -16.31 11.74
C GLU A 105 -4.20 -17.55 11.23
N PRO A 106 -2.85 -17.60 11.31
CA PRO A 106 -1.94 -16.50 11.68
C PRO A 106 -1.94 -15.35 10.65
N PRO A 107 -1.54 -14.12 11.03
CA PRO A 107 -1.44 -13.01 10.09
C PRO A 107 -0.46 -13.32 8.98
N LEU A 108 -0.72 -12.82 7.77
CA LEU A 108 0.08 -13.15 6.58
C LEU A 108 0.66 -11.90 5.94
N LEU A 109 1.92 -12.01 5.51
CA LEU A 109 2.64 -11.05 4.70
C LEU A 109 3.16 -11.79 3.45
N LEU A 110 2.72 -11.36 2.27
CA LEU A 110 3.24 -11.86 1.00
C LEU A 110 4.14 -10.82 0.36
N ILE A 111 5.23 -11.27 -0.24
CA ILE A 111 6.00 -10.47 -1.20
C ILE A 111 6.14 -11.23 -2.52
N PHE A 112 5.77 -10.57 -3.62
CA PHE A 112 5.86 -11.12 -4.97
C PHE A 112 7.19 -10.73 -5.60
N VAL A 113 7.99 -11.73 -5.95
CA VAL A 113 9.37 -11.55 -6.42
C VAL A 113 9.64 -12.38 -7.68
N ASP A 114 10.49 -11.84 -8.55
CA ASP A 114 11.06 -12.51 -9.71
C ASP A 114 12.54 -12.14 -9.87
N ALA A 115 13.16 -12.60 -10.95
CA ALA A 115 14.57 -12.30 -11.24
C ALA A 115 14.85 -10.81 -11.49
N ALA A 116 13.83 -9.99 -11.79
CA ALA A 116 13.96 -8.56 -11.98
C ALA A 116 13.76 -7.76 -10.67
N THR A 117 13.28 -8.41 -9.62
CA THR A 117 12.99 -7.77 -8.34
C THR A 117 14.29 -7.58 -7.55
N ASP A 118 14.78 -6.33 -7.52
CA ASP A 118 16.02 -6.01 -6.81
C ASP A 118 15.84 -5.92 -5.27
N ALA A 119 16.97 -5.81 -4.57
CA ALA A 119 16.97 -5.75 -3.12
C ALA A 119 16.36 -4.46 -2.55
N ILE A 120 16.36 -3.37 -3.31
CA ILE A 120 15.81 -2.08 -2.88
C ILE A 120 14.28 -2.18 -2.89
N GLN A 121 13.72 -2.77 -3.95
CA GLN A 121 12.30 -3.07 -4.06
C GLN A 121 11.84 -4.02 -2.95
N ILE A 122 12.56 -5.12 -2.70
CA ILE A 122 12.19 -6.08 -1.65
C ILE A 122 12.12 -5.40 -0.29
N ARG A 123 13.12 -4.58 0.05
CA ARG A 123 13.13 -3.84 1.31
C ARG A 123 11.94 -2.88 1.43
N ALA A 124 11.66 -2.13 0.37
CA ALA A 124 10.57 -1.16 0.35
C ALA A 124 9.20 -1.83 0.52
N VAL A 125 8.97 -2.94 -0.19
CA VAL A 125 7.72 -3.69 -0.10
C VAL A 125 7.58 -4.33 1.28
N LEU A 126 8.61 -5.01 1.80
CA LEU A 126 8.56 -5.58 3.15
C LEU A 126 8.25 -4.51 4.20
N ALA A 127 8.89 -3.35 4.12
CA ALA A 127 8.65 -2.24 5.05
C ALA A 127 7.19 -1.73 4.98
N HIS A 128 6.64 -1.63 3.77
CA HIS A 128 5.25 -1.24 3.53
C HIS A 128 4.27 -2.26 4.12
N GLU A 129 4.46 -3.55 3.84
CA GLU A 129 3.55 -4.58 4.34
C GLU A 129 3.68 -4.77 5.87
N MET A 130 4.88 -4.64 6.44
CA MET A 130 5.07 -4.61 7.89
C MET A 130 4.33 -3.43 8.54
N ALA A 131 4.30 -2.27 7.87
CA ALA A 131 3.58 -1.12 8.37
C ALA A 131 2.07 -1.38 8.48
N HIS A 132 1.45 -2.09 7.52
CA HIS A 132 0.06 -2.53 7.65
C HIS A 132 -0.15 -3.37 8.91
N HIS A 133 0.71 -4.36 9.18
CA HIS A 133 0.62 -5.19 10.38
C HIS A 133 0.80 -4.41 11.68
N LEU A 134 1.59 -3.32 11.67
CA LEU A 134 1.81 -2.46 12.84
C LEU A 134 0.70 -1.42 13.06
N SER A 135 0.06 -0.95 12.00
CA SER A 135 -0.94 0.12 12.07
C SER A 135 -2.39 -0.39 12.11
N MET A 136 -2.70 -1.53 11.50
CA MET A 136 -4.06 -2.05 11.37
C MET A 136 -4.42 -3.02 12.49
N ASP A 137 -4.60 -2.49 13.70
CA ASP A 137 -5.20 -3.25 14.82
C ASP A 137 -6.74 -3.19 14.78
N ALA A 138 -7.40 -3.82 15.77
CA ALA A 138 -8.87 -3.85 15.85
C ALA A 138 -9.52 -2.47 16.08
N ALA A 139 -8.75 -1.46 16.51
CA ALA A 139 -9.22 -0.09 16.71
C ALA A 139 -9.00 0.79 15.48
N PHE A 140 -8.10 0.40 14.58
CA PHE A 140 -7.81 1.16 13.36
C PHE A 140 -9.02 1.25 12.44
N VAL A 141 -9.35 2.47 12.04
CA VAL A 141 -10.37 2.76 11.04
C VAL A 141 -9.69 3.47 9.88
N GLY A 142 -9.59 2.77 8.74
CA GLY A 142 -8.91 3.25 7.55
C GLY A 142 -9.83 3.27 6.34
N ASP A 143 -9.59 4.24 5.47
CA ASP A 143 -9.99 4.19 4.07
C ASP A 143 -8.76 3.87 3.20
N GLY A 144 -8.90 3.91 1.88
CA GLY A 144 -7.77 3.70 0.97
C GLY A 144 -6.69 4.79 1.06
N VAL A 145 -7.00 5.98 1.59
CA VAL A 145 -6.04 7.08 1.77
C VAL A 145 -5.16 6.80 2.98
N LEU A 146 -5.76 6.53 4.14
CA LEU A 146 -5.03 6.25 5.37
C LEU A 146 -4.30 4.93 5.30
N THR A 147 -4.96 3.86 4.86
CA THR A 147 -4.38 2.50 4.86
C THR A 147 -3.09 2.46 4.04
N GLU A 148 -3.14 2.90 2.79
CA GLU A 148 -1.97 2.90 1.89
C GLU A 148 -0.99 4.05 2.20
N GLY A 149 -1.51 5.23 2.56
CA GLY A 149 -0.68 6.39 2.83
C GLY A 149 0.16 6.22 4.09
N ILE A 150 -0.38 5.62 5.15
CA ILE A 150 0.37 5.31 6.38
C ILE A 150 1.41 4.22 6.10
N ALA A 151 1.04 3.15 5.40
CA ALA A 151 1.96 2.06 5.10
C ALA A 151 3.17 2.54 4.29
N ASN A 152 2.93 3.33 3.24
CA ASN A 152 4.00 3.89 2.42
C ASN A 152 4.78 5.00 3.16
N TRP A 153 4.13 5.79 4.02
CA TRP A 153 4.81 6.79 4.86
C TRP A 153 5.74 6.12 5.86
N ALA A 154 5.32 5.03 6.48
CA ALA A 154 6.08 4.25 7.46
C ALA A 154 7.20 3.42 6.81
N ALA A 155 7.04 2.99 5.57
CA ALA A 155 8.14 2.43 4.78
C ALA A 155 9.27 3.46 4.54
N GLY A 156 8.96 4.75 4.60
CA GLY A 156 9.94 5.81 4.80
C GLY A 156 11.00 5.88 3.70
N ARG A 157 12.26 5.94 4.13
CA ARG A 157 13.44 5.99 3.23
C ARG A 157 13.50 4.82 2.25
N HIS A 158 12.97 3.66 2.61
CA HIS A 158 13.01 2.47 1.76
C HIS A 158 12.09 2.66 0.53
N ALA A 159 10.88 3.18 0.74
CA ALA A 159 9.96 3.51 -0.34
C ALA A 159 10.50 4.63 -1.26
N LEU A 160 11.07 5.70 -0.68
CA LEU A 160 11.69 6.79 -1.44
C LEU A 160 12.84 6.30 -2.31
N ALA A 161 13.74 5.48 -1.74
CA ALA A 161 14.90 4.94 -2.44
C ALA A 161 14.49 4.04 -3.62
N TRP A 162 13.51 3.15 -3.41
CA TRP A 162 13.02 2.27 -4.46
C TRP A 162 12.38 3.03 -5.63
N GLN A 163 11.61 4.08 -5.32
CA GLN A 163 10.98 4.88 -6.37
C GLN A 163 11.91 5.92 -7.00
N GLY A 164 13.10 6.13 -6.45
CA GLY A 164 14.04 7.14 -6.93
C GLY A 164 13.52 8.57 -6.78
N ILE A 165 12.72 8.85 -5.75
CA ILE A 165 12.18 10.19 -5.46
C ILE A 165 12.82 10.80 -4.22
N GLU A 166 13.06 12.11 -4.25
CA GLU A 166 13.67 12.85 -3.14
C GLU A 166 12.74 12.93 -1.92
N SER A 167 11.46 13.25 -2.17
CA SER A 167 10.40 13.30 -1.17
C SER A 167 9.05 13.12 -1.85
N TRP A 168 8.04 12.69 -1.08
CA TRP A 168 6.67 12.60 -1.61
C TRP A 168 6.12 13.99 -1.99
N ASP A 169 6.44 15.04 -1.24
CA ASP A 169 6.05 16.41 -1.56
C ASP A 169 6.62 16.87 -2.90
N ALA A 170 7.90 16.59 -3.17
CA ALA A 170 8.53 16.90 -4.46
C ALA A 170 7.88 16.10 -5.60
N ALA A 171 7.58 14.82 -5.38
CA ALA A 171 6.86 14.00 -6.35
C ALA A 171 5.48 14.56 -6.68
N VAL A 172 4.70 14.97 -5.66
CA VAL A 172 3.36 15.56 -5.86
C VAL A 172 3.43 16.90 -6.58
N ARG A 173 4.41 17.76 -6.26
CA ARG A 173 4.65 19.00 -7.03
C ARG A 173 4.95 18.69 -8.51
N GLY A 174 5.74 17.66 -8.77
CA GLY A 174 5.96 17.13 -10.12
C GLY A 174 4.66 16.73 -10.80
N TYR A 175 3.81 15.93 -10.16
CA TYR A 175 2.52 15.51 -10.73
C TYR A 175 1.57 16.68 -11.01
N LEU A 176 1.55 17.67 -10.13
CA LEU A 176 0.79 18.92 -10.32
C LEU A 176 1.27 19.68 -11.55
N SER A 177 2.59 19.88 -11.69
CA SER A 177 3.17 20.57 -12.85
C SER A 177 2.91 19.85 -14.17
N ALA A 178 2.90 18.51 -14.14
CA ALA A 178 2.64 17.66 -15.30
C ALA A 178 1.14 17.48 -15.60
N GLY A 179 0.23 18.06 -14.81
CA GLY A 179 -1.22 17.87 -14.98
C GLY A 179 -1.70 16.43 -14.74
N SER A 180 -0.91 15.61 -14.03
CA SER A 180 -1.18 14.19 -13.77
C SER A 180 -1.66 13.91 -12.34
N TYR A 181 -1.81 14.96 -11.52
CA TYR A 181 -2.37 14.86 -10.19
C TYR A 181 -3.77 14.23 -10.22
N VAL A 182 -4.02 13.32 -9.26
CA VAL A 182 -5.33 12.69 -9.05
C VAL A 182 -5.76 13.04 -7.62
N SER A 183 -7.01 13.47 -7.45
CA SER A 183 -7.51 13.85 -6.14
C SER A 183 -7.56 12.65 -5.19
N ILE A 184 -7.27 12.88 -3.90
CA ILE A 184 -7.40 11.85 -2.86
C ILE A 184 -8.85 11.46 -2.60
N THR A 185 -9.82 12.28 -3.04
CA THR A 185 -11.26 11.99 -2.95
C THR A 185 -11.80 11.26 -4.19
N ASP A 186 -10.97 11.01 -5.21
CA ASP A 186 -11.37 10.24 -6.39
C ASP A 186 -11.47 8.74 -6.05
N ASP A 187 -12.70 8.24 -5.94
CA ASP A 187 -13.01 6.83 -5.66
C ASP A 187 -12.57 5.87 -6.79
N SER A 188 -12.38 6.42 -7.99
CA SER A 188 -11.90 5.72 -9.17
C SER A 188 -10.37 5.80 -9.31
N ALA A 189 -9.66 6.44 -8.37
CA ALA A 189 -8.24 6.73 -8.51
C ALA A 189 -7.44 5.48 -8.90
N LEU A 190 -7.60 4.37 -8.20
CA LEU A 190 -6.84 3.14 -8.45
C LEU A 190 -7.35 2.32 -9.64
N ARG A 191 -8.48 2.67 -10.26
CA ARG A 191 -8.98 1.95 -11.44
C ARG A 191 -8.02 2.15 -12.61
N PRO A 192 -7.60 1.08 -13.31
CA PRO A 192 -6.76 1.23 -14.49
C PRO A 192 -7.47 2.04 -15.58
N ARG A 193 -6.75 2.96 -16.21
CA ARG A 193 -7.27 3.76 -17.33
C ARG A 193 -6.71 3.26 -18.66
N PRO A 194 -7.49 3.26 -19.75
CA PRO A 194 -6.97 2.98 -21.09
C PRO A 194 -5.82 3.93 -21.45
N GLY A 195 -4.74 3.41 -22.04
CA GLY A 195 -3.58 4.20 -22.45
C GLY A 195 -2.65 4.65 -21.32
N GLU A 196 -2.92 4.29 -20.07
CA GLU A 196 -2.06 4.61 -18.92
C GLU A 196 -1.39 3.35 -18.35
N ALA A 197 -0.09 3.45 -18.05
CA ALA A 197 0.64 2.39 -17.37
C ALA A 197 0.09 2.22 -15.94
N CYS A 198 -0.55 1.08 -15.66
CA CYS A 198 -1.27 0.89 -14.40
C CYS A 198 -0.36 1.01 -13.17
N ILE A 199 0.83 0.41 -13.24
CA ILE A 199 1.82 0.46 -12.16
C ILE A 199 2.25 1.91 -11.87
N ALA A 200 2.60 2.68 -12.90
CA ALA A 200 2.99 4.08 -12.73
C ALA A 200 1.84 4.93 -12.16
N ARG A 201 0.59 4.63 -12.54
CA ARG A 201 -0.60 5.27 -11.96
C ARG A 201 -0.75 4.95 -10.47
N ARG A 202 -0.63 3.66 -10.09
CA ARG A 202 -0.71 3.22 -8.69
C ARG A 202 0.37 3.89 -7.84
N ASP A 203 1.61 3.88 -8.31
CA ASP A 203 2.75 4.51 -7.63
C ASP A 203 2.52 6.01 -7.43
N ARG A 204 2.00 6.70 -8.45
CA ARG A 204 1.62 8.12 -8.35
C ARG A 204 0.54 8.37 -7.29
N ILE A 205 -0.51 7.56 -7.26
CA ILE A 205 -1.61 7.70 -6.30
C ILE A 205 -1.12 7.43 -4.88
N TYR A 206 -0.28 6.41 -4.70
CA TYR A 206 0.29 6.08 -3.40
C TYR A 206 1.15 7.23 -2.91
N ASN A 207 1.98 7.83 -3.76
CA ASN A 207 2.77 9.00 -3.41
C ASN A 207 1.92 10.21 -3.00
N ILE A 208 0.82 10.47 -3.72
CA ILE A 208 -0.14 11.53 -3.37
C ILE A 208 -0.75 11.27 -1.98
N ARG A 209 -1.26 10.06 -1.73
CA ARG A 209 -1.83 9.67 -0.43
C ARG A 209 -0.80 9.77 0.69
N THR A 210 0.45 9.37 0.41
CA THR A 210 1.55 9.38 1.38
C THR A 210 1.97 10.79 1.77
N ALA A 211 2.09 11.69 0.78
CA ALA A 211 2.38 13.10 1.04
C ALA A 211 1.26 13.76 1.87
N PHE A 212 0.00 13.49 1.51
CA PHE A 212 -1.15 13.96 2.27
C PHE A 212 -1.16 13.43 3.72
N VAL A 213 -0.94 12.12 3.91
CA VAL A 213 -0.87 11.52 5.24
C VAL A 213 0.31 12.08 6.05
N GLY A 214 1.47 12.27 5.44
CA GLY A 214 2.62 12.91 6.08
C GLY A 214 2.30 14.33 6.56
N TRP A 215 1.62 15.11 5.72
CA TRP A 215 1.10 16.42 6.09
C TRP A 215 0.07 16.33 7.24
N LEU A 216 -0.88 15.39 7.18
CA LEU A 216 -1.91 15.22 8.19
C LEU A 216 -1.31 14.82 9.55
N ILE A 217 -0.34 13.90 9.56
CA ILE A 217 0.44 13.53 10.75
C ILE A 217 1.12 14.77 11.34
N GLY A 218 1.73 15.61 10.51
CA GLY A 218 2.35 16.86 10.95
C GLY A 218 1.36 17.88 11.54
N ARG A 219 0.05 17.73 11.26
CA ARG A 219 -1.00 18.64 11.73
C ARG A 219 -1.71 18.17 12.99
N VAL A 220 -2.11 16.91 13.04
CA VAL A 220 -2.93 16.37 14.13
C VAL A 220 -2.21 15.33 14.98
N GLY A 221 -0.96 14.99 14.63
CA GLY A 221 -0.15 13.99 15.31
C GLY A 221 -0.41 12.57 14.81
N LEU A 222 0.63 11.72 14.89
CA LEU A 222 0.56 10.32 14.47
C LEU A 222 -0.51 9.54 15.24
N GLU A 223 -0.58 9.72 16.57
CA GLU A 223 -1.56 9.02 17.41
C GLU A 223 -2.99 9.27 16.96
N ARG A 224 -3.33 10.53 16.61
CA ARG A 224 -4.66 10.87 16.11
C ARG A 224 -4.94 10.23 14.75
N VAL A 225 -3.96 10.21 13.85
CA VAL A 225 -4.10 9.59 12.53
C VAL A 225 -4.29 8.07 12.62
N LEU A 226 -3.61 7.41 13.57
CA LEU A 226 -3.78 5.98 13.80
C LEU A 226 -5.08 5.63 14.55
N ALA A 227 -5.68 6.59 15.25
CA ALA A 227 -6.91 6.44 16.02
C ALA A 227 -8.01 7.39 15.53
N MET A 228 -8.22 7.44 14.21
CA MET A 228 -9.27 8.28 13.63
C MET A 228 -10.65 7.88 14.19
N PRO A 229 -11.50 8.86 14.57
CA PRO A 229 -12.89 8.60 14.88
C PRO A 229 -13.57 7.92 13.68
N ALA A 230 -14.62 7.14 13.95
CA ALA A 230 -15.31 6.36 12.92
C ALA A 230 -16.69 6.95 12.65
N LEU A 231 -17.04 7.03 11.38
CA LEU A 231 -18.41 7.20 10.91
C LEU A 231 -18.95 5.85 10.44
N GLU A 232 -20.11 5.46 10.95
CA GLU A 232 -20.84 4.28 10.46
C GLU A 232 -21.80 4.70 9.36
N LEU A 233 -21.58 4.13 8.17
CA LEU A 233 -22.42 4.36 7.01
C LEU A 233 -23.08 3.07 6.57
N VAL A 234 -24.37 3.16 6.29
CA VAL A 234 -25.18 2.07 5.76
C VAL A 234 -25.21 2.24 4.23
N LEU A 235 -24.45 1.40 3.52
CA LEU A 235 -24.21 1.52 2.09
C LEU A 235 -24.66 0.25 1.36
N PRO A 236 -25.04 0.32 0.06
CA PRO A 236 -25.22 -0.89 -0.75
C PRO A 236 -23.89 -1.65 -0.87
N GLY A 237 -23.90 -2.91 -0.46
CA GLY A 237 -22.86 -3.89 -0.65
C GLY A 237 -22.77 -4.37 -2.10
N ALA A 238 -21.71 -5.12 -2.42
CA ALA A 238 -21.46 -5.59 -3.78
C ALA A 238 -22.51 -6.61 -4.27
N ASP A 239 -23.17 -7.30 -3.35
CA ASP A 239 -24.28 -8.25 -3.62
C ASP A 239 -25.67 -7.57 -3.62
N GLY A 240 -25.71 -6.24 -3.53
CA GLY A 240 -26.94 -5.45 -3.46
C GLY A 240 -27.61 -5.43 -2.09
N LYS A 241 -27.08 -6.14 -1.08
CA LYS A 241 -27.55 -6.04 0.30
C LYS A 241 -26.91 -4.85 0.99
N THR A 242 -27.56 -4.32 2.00
CA THR A 242 -26.99 -3.21 2.76
C THR A 242 -25.88 -3.69 3.70
N GLU A 243 -24.74 -3.02 3.65
CA GLU A 243 -23.59 -3.24 4.51
C GLU A 243 -23.34 -2.02 5.38
N THR A 244 -23.11 -2.22 6.67
CA THR A 244 -22.56 -1.17 7.54
C THR A 244 -21.06 -1.12 7.35
N ARG A 245 -20.55 0.02 6.89
CA ARG A 245 -19.11 0.30 6.74
C ARG A 245 -18.68 1.35 7.75
N ARG A 246 -17.51 1.11 8.36
CA ARG A 246 -16.84 2.08 9.23
C ARG A 246 -15.79 2.81 8.41
N LEU A 247 -15.93 4.14 8.28
CA LEU A 247 -14.98 5.01 7.58
C LEU A 247 -14.36 6.02 8.54
N PRO A 248 -13.16 6.54 8.25
CA PRO A 248 -12.56 7.61 9.05
C PRO A 248 -13.42 8.88 9.00
N ASP A 249 -13.74 9.44 10.17
CA ASP A 249 -14.39 10.75 10.30
C ASP A 249 -13.33 11.85 10.41
N TYR A 250 -12.88 12.32 9.25
CA TYR A 250 -11.94 13.43 9.14
C TYR A 250 -12.46 14.72 9.78
N SER A 251 -13.77 14.96 9.70
CA SER A 251 -14.40 16.14 10.27
C SER A 251 -14.36 16.11 11.79
N ALA A 252 -14.64 14.96 12.42
CA ALA A 252 -14.50 14.81 13.86
C ALA A 252 -13.04 14.87 14.33
N ALA A 253 -12.10 14.35 13.53
CA ALA A 253 -10.68 14.38 13.88
C ALA A 253 -10.04 15.77 13.74
N THR A 254 -10.45 16.54 12.74
CA THR A 254 -9.73 17.74 12.30
C THR A 254 -10.58 19.00 12.24
N GLY A 255 -11.91 18.90 12.27
CA GLY A 255 -12.82 20.01 11.98
C GLY A 255 -13.05 20.27 10.48
N PHE A 256 -12.43 19.48 9.59
CA PHE A 256 -12.58 19.60 8.13
C PHE A 256 -12.85 18.24 7.50
N ASP A 257 -13.70 18.21 6.46
CA ASP A 257 -13.88 17.02 5.62
C ASP A 257 -12.63 16.74 4.76
N LEU A 258 -12.55 15.54 4.18
CA LEU A 258 -11.40 15.11 3.38
C LEU A 258 -11.12 16.03 2.19
N ALA A 259 -12.15 16.57 1.53
CA ALA A 259 -11.99 17.46 0.39
C ALA A 259 -11.43 18.84 0.81
N ALA A 260 -11.85 19.36 1.96
CA ALA A 260 -11.34 20.58 2.54
C ALA A 260 -9.89 20.41 3.00
N LEU A 261 -9.56 19.28 3.62
CA LEU A 261 -8.19 18.92 3.98
C LEU A 261 -7.28 18.84 2.75
N GLU A 262 -7.74 18.20 1.66
CA GLU A 262 -6.99 18.17 0.40
C GLU A 262 -6.69 19.59 -0.11
N ARG A 263 -7.69 20.48 -0.15
CA ARG A 263 -7.49 21.86 -0.59
C ARG A 263 -6.51 22.62 0.31
N LEU A 264 -6.59 22.43 1.64
CA LEU A 264 -5.67 23.04 2.60
C LEU A 264 -4.23 22.56 2.38
N TRP A 265 -4.05 21.26 2.28
CA TRP A 265 -2.76 20.63 2.00
C TRP A 265 -2.17 21.14 0.68
N LEU A 266 -2.93 21.10 -0.42
CA LEU A 266 -2.45 21.55 -1.73
C LEU A 266 -2.08 23.04 -1.76
N ARG A 267 -2.78 23.89 -1.01
CA ARG A 267 -2.39 25.32 -0.87
C ARG A 267 -1.03 25.46 -0.19
N GLN A 268 -0.81 24.74 0.90
CA GLN A 268 0.46 24.77 1.63
C GLN A 268 1.59 24.15 0.81
N LEU A 269 1.31 23.04 0.13
CA LEU A 269 2.25 22.39 -0.78
C LEU A 269 2.63 23.30 -1.95
N ARG A 270 1.84 24.31 -2.32
CA ARG A 270 2.21 25.26 -3.39
C ARG A 270 2.91 26.51 -2.87
N ALA A 271 2.85 26.78 -1.57
CA ALA A 271 3.47 27.94 -0.99
C ALA A 271 5.00 27.80 -1.02
N THR A 272 5.69 28.89 -1.37
CA THR A 272 7.16 29.02 -1.30
C THR A 272 7.64 29.45 0.08
N THR A 273 6.72 29.95 0.91
CA THR A 273 6.95 30.33 2.31
C THR A 273 6.01 29.50 3.19
N PRO A 274 6.44 29.01 4.37
CA PRO A 274 5.54 28.33 5.29
C PRO A 274 4.35 29.23 5.60
N ILE A 275 3.16 28.81 5.18
CA ILE A 275 1.93 29.45 5.62
C ILE A 275 1.72 28.92 7.04
N GLU A 276 1.89 29.79 8.05
CA GLU A 276 1.31 29.53 9.36
C GLU A 276 -0.16 29.21 9.13
N ALA A 277 -0.56 27.99 9.48
CA ALA A 277 -1.90 27.53 9.22
C ALA A 277 -2.48 26.95 10.49
N TRP A 278 -3.80 27.19 10.55
CA TRP A 278 -4.74 27.08 11.66
C TRP A 278 -4.75 28.33 12.53
#